data_AF-A0A537A1K6-F1
#
_entry.id   AF-A0A537A1K6-F1
#
_cell.length_a   1.000
_cell.length_b   1.000
_cell.length_c   1.000
_cell.angle_alpha   90.00
_cell.angle_beta   90.00
_cell.angle_gamma   90.00
#
_symmetry.space_group_name_H-M   'P 1'
#
loop_
_entity.id
_entity.type
_entity.pdbx_description
1 polymer ?
#
loop_
_entity_poly.entity_id
_entity_poly.type
_entity_poly.pdbx_seq_one_letter_code
_entity_poly.pdbx_strand_id
1 'polypeptide(L)'
;MALIANIVVSVVALLHVYFLVLEMFLWDRPTGLRTFGQTLEAAKASKVLAANQGLYNGFLAAGLVWGLILGSGGTNVKMFFLGCVLIAGLYGAAT
;
A
#
# COMPACT_ATOMS: atom_id res chain seq x y z
N MET A 1 -11.54 -20.99 8.37
CA MET A 1 -11.31 -20.34 7.05
C MET A 1 -11.34 -18.81 7.14
N ALA A 2 -12.36 -18.18 7.74
CA ALA A 2 -12.43 -16.71 7.86
C ALA A 2 -11.26 -16.06 8.64
N LEU A 3 -10.71 -16.72 9.66
CA LEU A 3 -9.59 -16.20 10.45
C LEU A 3 -8.32 -16.00 9.59
N ILE A 4 -7.91 -17.03 8.85
CA ILE A 4 -6.72 -16.96 7.98
C ILE A 4 -6.90 -15.87 6.93
N ALA A 5 -8.07 -15.80 6.29
CA ALA A 5 -8.36 -14.75 5.31
C ALA A 5 -8.25 -13.34 5.92
N ASN A 6 -8.81 -13.12 7.11
CA ASN A 6 -8.71 -11.83 7.80
C ASN A 6 -7.28 -11.50 8.24
N ILE A 7 -6.47 -12.51 8.62
CA ILE A 7 -5.03 -12.31 8.90
C ILE A 7 -4.31 -11.84 7.63
N VAL A 8 -4.55 -12.50 6.49
CA VAL A 8 -3.94 -12.10 5.21
C VAL A 8 -4.37 -10.68 4.82
N VAL A 9 -5.66 -10.35 4.92
CA VAL A 9 -6.17 -8.98 4.66
C VAL A 9 -5.47 -7.96 5.58
N SER A 10 -5.28 -8.30 6.86
CA SER A 10 -4.60 -7.43 7.82
C SER A 10 -3.14 -7.21 7.44
N VAL A 11 -2.44 -8.27 7.01
CA VAL A 11 -1.05 -8.18 6.52
C VAL A 11 -0.97 -7.27 5.29
N VAL A 12 -1.88 -7.42 4.33
CA VAL A 12 -1.92 -6.55 3.14
C VAL A 12 -2.16 -5.09 3.53
N ALA A 13 -3.12 -4.82 4.42
CA ALA A 13 -3.36 -3.47 4.91
C ALA A 13 -2.12 -2.87 5.59
N LEU A 14 -1.43 -3.64 6.44
CA LEU A 14 -0.19 -3.21 7.09
C LEU A 14 0.95 -2.95 6.09
N LEU A 15 1.08 -3.76 5.04
CA LEU A 15 2.04 -3.50 3.96
C LEU A 15 1.76 -2.17 3.25
N HIS A 16 0.50 -1.85 2.97
CA HIS A 16 0.15 -0.56 2.37
C HIS A 16 0.40 0.62 3.32
N VAL A 17 0.19 0.47 4.63
CA VAL A 17 0.63 1.49 5.61
C VAL A 17 2.14 1.65 5.59
N TYR A 18 2.88 0.55 5.52
CA TYR A 18 4.34 0.59 5.41
C TYR A 18 4.81 1.31 4.13
N PHE A 19 4.21 1.01 2.98
CA PHE A 19 4.51 1.72 1.73
C PHE A 19 4.15 3.19 1.79
N LEU A 20 3.00 3.55 2.36
CA LEU A 20 2.65 4.95 2.62
C LEU A 20 3.76 5.66 3.40
N VAL A 21 4.24 5.06 4.49
CA VAL A 21 5.27 5.68 5.32
C VAL A 21 6.57 5.86 4.54
N LEU A 22 6.97 4.84 3.78
CA LEU A 22 8.15 4.90 2.93
C LEU A 22 8.05 6.01 1.88
N GLU A 23 6.92 6.09 1.16
CA GLU A 23 6.74 6.97 0.01
C GLU A 23 6.44 8.43 0.41
N MET A 24 5.72 8.66 1.50
CA MET A 24 5.38 10.02 1.95
C MET A 24 6.47 10.66 2.82
N PHE A 25 7.11 9.89 3.71
CA PHE A 25 7.97 10.46 4.75
C PHE A 25 9.44 10.08 4.58
N LEU A 26 9.74 8.90 4.04
CA LEU A 26 11.09 8.35 4.00
C LEU A 26 11.70 8.28 2.60
N TRP A 27 11.00 8.75 1.57
CA TRP A 27 11.36 8.57 0.16
C TRP A 27 12.79 9.03 -0.18
N ASP A 28 13.16 10.23 0.25
CA ASP A 28 14.48 10.83 0.05
C ASP A 28 15.41 10.66 1.27
N ARG A 29 15.07 9.77 2.20
CA ARG A 29 15.87 9.42 3.38
C ARG A 29 16.71 8.16 3.12
N PRO A 30 17.78 7.90 3.89
CA PRO A 30 18.63 6.73 3.67
C PRO A 30 17.88 5.40 3.60
N THR A 31 16.77 5.26 4.33
CA THR A 31 15.89 4.10 4.26
C THR A 31 15.19 3.99 2.90
N GLY A 32 14.50 5.04 2.44
CA GLY A 32 13.84 5.05 1.13
C GLY A 32 14.81 4.86 -0.03
N LEU A 33 15.98 5.53 0.01
CA LEU A 33 17.02 5.36 -1.01
C LEU A 33 17.50 3.91 -1.11
N ARG A 34 17.69 3.22 0.02
CA ARG A 34 18.08 1.81 0.06
C ARG A 34 16.95 0.88 -0.40
N THR A 35 15.72 1.13 0.04
CA THR A 35 14.56 0.29 -0.29
C THR A 35 14.24 0.33 -1.79
N PHE A 36 14.29 1.51 -2.40
CA PHE A 36 13.96 1.71 -3.82
C PHE A 36 15.18 1.76 -4.75
N GLY A 37 16.40 1.59 -4.21
CA GLY A 37 17.63 1.54 -5.01
C GLY A 37 17.90 2.80 -5.83
N GLN A 38 17.51 3.98 -5.34
CA GLN A 38 17.58 5.24 -6.08
C GLN A 38 18.63 6.22 -5.53
N THR A 39 19.12 7.12 -6.38
CA THR A 39 19.99 8.23 -5.95
C THR A 39 19.17 9.31 -5.24
N LEU A 40 19.83 10.12 -4.39
CA LEU A 40 19.16 11.23 -3.72
C LEU A 40 18.61 12.27 -4.71
N GLU A 41 19.30 12.50 -5.83
CA GLU A 41 18.84 13.42 -6.87
C GLU A 41 17.55 12.94 -7.53
N ALA A 42 17.51 11.67 -7.95
CA ALA A 42 16.30 11.05 -8.52
C ALA A 42 15.13 11.06 -7.52
N ALA A 43 15.39 10.72 -6.26
CA ALA A 43 14.37 10.73 -5.21
C ALA A 43 13.80 12.14 -4.95
N LYS A 44 14.64 13.17 -4.97
CA LYS A 44 14.19 14.56 -4.83
C LYS A 44 13.32 15.00 -6.00
N ALA A 45 13.69 14.63 -7.22
CA ALA A 45 12.93 14.97 -8.42
C ALA A 45 11.52 14.32 -8.43
N SER A 46 11.37 13.12 -7.87
CA SER A 46 10.11 12.38 -7.84
C SER A 46 9.33 12.47 -6.51
N LYS A 47 9.82 13.24 -5.52
CA LYS A 47 9.30 13.22 -4.15
C LYS A 47 7.79 13.50 -4.04
N VAL A 48 7.27 14.46 -4.80
CA VAL A 48 5.84 14.79 -4.78
C VAL A 48 5.00 13.67 -5.40
N LEU A 49 5.49 13.06 -6.48
CA LEU A 49 4.83 11.91 -7.12
C LEU A 49 4.77 10.72 -6.15
N ALA A 50 5.89 10.41 -5.50
CA ALA A 50 5.96 9.35 -4.49
C ALA A 50 5.02 9.64 -3.31
N ALA A 51 4.99 10.87 -2.80
CA ALA A 51 4.06 11.21 -1.72
C ALA A 51 2.58 11.00 -2.13
N ASN A 52 2.23 11.27 -3.39
CA ASN A 52 0.89 10.99 -3.91
C ASN A 52 0.62 9.46 -4.03
N GLN A 53 1.61 8.67 -4.46
CA GLN A 53 1.53 7.21 -4.44
C GLN A 53 1.31 6.66 -3.02
N GLY A 54 2.03 7.22 -2.04
CA GLY A 54 1.87 6.87 -0.64
C GLY A 54 0.48 7.20 -0.10
N LEU A 55 -0.12 8.32 -0.52
CA LEU A 55 -1.49 8.65 -0.14
C LEU A 55 -2.51 7.64 -0.70
N TYR A 56 -2.35 7.21 -1.96
CA TYR A 56 -3.19 6.14 -2.52
C TYR A 56 -3.05 4.83 -1.75
N ASN A 57 -1.82 4.45 -1.37
CA ASN A 57 -1.58 3.32 -0.46
C ASN A 57 -2.36 3.47 0.87
N GLY A 58 -2.43 4.69 1.41
CA GLY A 58 -3.25 5.02 2.57
C GLY A 58 -4.74 4.75 2.39
N PHE A 59 -5.30 5.13 1.24
CA PHE A 59 -6.71 4.84 0.92
C PHE A 59 -6.98 3.34 0.79
N LEU A 60 -6.06 2.59 0.19
CA LEU A 60 -6.16 1.13 0.10
C LEU A 60 -6.16 0.48 1.49
N ALA A 61 -5.21 0.88 2.36
CA ALA A 61 -5.14 0.41 3.72
C ALA A 61 -6.41 0.75 4.52
N ALA A 62 -6.90 1.98 4.42
CA ALA A 62 -8.12 2.42 5.10
C ALA A 62 -9.34 1.60 4.67
N GLY A 63 -9.49 1.33 3.36
CA GLY A 63 -10.56 0.49 2.83
C GLY A 63 -10.53 -0.96 3.34
N LEU A 64 -9.33 -1.56 3.39
CA LEU A 64 -9.16 -2.92 3.93
C LEU A 64 -9.43 -3.00 5.44
N VAL A 65 -8.94 -2.04 6.22
CA VAL A 65 -9.22 -1.94 7.66
C VAL A 65 -10.71 -1.74 7.91
N TRP A 66 -11.36 -0.88 7.13
CA TRP A 66 -12.81 -0.69 7.22
C TRP A 66 -13.57 -1.99 6.96
N GLY A 67 -13.21 -2.72 5.90
CA GLY A 67 -13.78 -4.03 5.60
C GLY A 67 -13.53 -5.09 6.68
N LEU A 68 -12.43 -5.00 7.43
CA LEU A 68 -12.16 -5.86 8.58
C LEU A 68 -13.05 -5.50 9.78
N ILE A 69 -13.22 -4.22 10.10
CA ILE A 69 -14.07 -3.74 11.20
C ILE A 69 -15.53 -4.17 11.00
N LEU A 70 -16.02 -4.15 9.75
CA LEU A 70 -17.38 -4.59 9.41
C LEU A 70 -17.62 -6.11 9.50
N GLY A 71 -16.60 -6.92 9.79
CA GLY A 71 -16.74 -8.36 9.93
C GLY A 71 -17.29 -9.05 8.68
N SER A 72 -18.42 -9.76 8.81
CA SER A 72 -19.08 -10.44 7.69
C SER A 72 -19.66 -9.47 6.66
N GLY A 73 -20.16 -8.31 7.11
CA GLY A 73 -20.71 -7.26 6.23
C GLY A 73 -19.65 -6.56 5.37
N GLY A 74 -18.37 -6.65 5.74
CA GLY A 74 -17.26 -6.03 5.02
C GLY A 74 -16.67 -6.87 3.88
N THR A 75 -17.25 -8.04 3.56
CA THR A 75 -16.67 -8.97 2.57
C THR A 75 -16.49 -8.33 1.20
N ASN A 76 -17.51 -7.61 0.70
CA ASN A 76 -17.44 -6.94 -0.61
C ASN A 76 -16.42 -5.80 -0.63
N VAL A 77 -16.28 -5.08 0.49
CA VAL A 77 -15.26 -4.02 0.64
C VAL A 77 -13.86 -4.62 0.55
N LYS A 78 -13.59 -5.69 1.32
CA LYS A 78 -12.29 -6.40 1.27
C LYS A 78 -11.98 -6.90 -0.14
N MET A 79 -12.96 -7.53 -0.81
CA MET A 79 -12.79 -8.06 -2.16
C MET A 79 -12.48 -6.95 -3.18
N PHE A 80 -13.20 -5.82 -3.12
CA PHE A 80 -12.95 -4.69 -4.02
C PHE A 80 -11.53 -4.15 -3.87
N PHE A 81 -11.12 -3.82 -2.64
CA PHE A 81 -9.79 -3.27 -2.39
C PHE A 81 -8.68 -4.28 -2.70
N LEU A 82 -8.83 -5.56 -2.34
CA LEU A 82 -7.87 -6.61 -2.72
C LEU A 82 -7.78 -6.77 -4.24
N GLY A 83 -8.90 -6.64 -4.96
CA GLY A 83 -8.92 -6.62 -6.41
C GLY A 83 -8.12 -5.47 -7.00
N CYS A 84 -8.29 -4.25 -6.46
CA CYS A 84 -7.48 -3.09 -6.86
C CYS A 84 -5.99 -3.31 -6.60
N VAL A 85 -5.63 -3.84 -5.42
CA VAL A 85 -4.23 -4.16 -5.06
C VAL A 85 -3.64 -5.17 -6.03
N LEU A 86 -4.38 -6.25 -6.33
CA LEU A 86 -3.94 -7.28 -7.25
C LEU A 86 -3.70 -6.71 -8.66
N ILE A 87 -4.66 -5.95 -9.19
CA ILE A 87 -4.55 -5.36 -10.53
C ILE A 87 -3.36 -4.38 -10.61
N ALA A 88 -3.21 -3.50 -9.61
CA ALA A 88 -2.10 -2.55 -9.56
C ALA A 88 -0.74 -3.26 -9.44
N GLY A 89 -0.66 -4.29 -8.61
CA GLY A 89 0.55 -5.10 -8.45
C GLY A 89 0.92 -5.85 -9.73
N LEU A 90 -0.06 -6.43 -10.43
CA LEU A 90 0.16 -7.09 -11.72
C LEU A 90 0.62 -6.10 -12.78
N TYR A 91 0.00 -4.92 -12.84
CA TYR A 91 0.41 -3.87 -13.78
C TYR A 91 1.85 -3.42 -13.51
N GLY A 92 2.18 -3.08 -12.26
CA GLY A 92 3.53 -2.65 -11.88
C GLY A 92 4.60 -3.74 -11.99
N ALA A 93 4.24 -5.03 -11.97
CA ALA A 93 5.17 -6.12 -12.25
C ALA A 93 5.44 -6.32 -13.75
N ALA A 94 4.49 -5.91 -14.61
CA ALA A 94 4.58 -6.06 -16.06
C ALA A 94 5.24 -4.86 -16.76
N THR A 95 5.29 -3.70 -16.11
CA THR A 95 5.85 -2.44 -16.63
C THR A 95 7.13 -2.06 -15.90
#